data_AF-A0A671DPE4-F1
#
_entry.id   AF-A0A671DPE4-F1
#
_cell.length_a   1.000
_cell.length_b   1.000
_cell.length_c   1.000
_cell.angle_alpha   90.00
_cell.angle_beta   90.00
_cell.angle_gamma   90.00
#
_symmetry.space_group_name_H-M   'P 1'
#
loop_
_entity.id
_entity.type
_entity.pdbx_description
1 polymer ?
#
loop_
_entity_poly.entity_id
_entity_poly.type
_entity_poly.pdbx_seq_one_letter_code
_entity_poly.pdbx_strand_id
1 'polypeptide(L)'
;MHSFSWMGNGASVSGDLEEGMLTREHRCGRSQEQEPEPGLRPKTARSGRWLRNGWKWKMEEPEEPADSRQSLPPVYIYSPEYVSMCDSLAKVPKRASMVHSLIEAYALHKQMRIVKPKVASMEEMATFHTDAYLQHLQKVSQEGDDDHPDSIEYGLGYDCPATEGIFDYAAAVGGATITAAQCLIDGMCKVAINWSGGWHHAKKDEASGFCYLNDAVLGILRLRRKFDRILYVDLDLHHGDGVEDAFSFTSKVMTVSLHKFSPGFFPGTGDVSDVGLGKGRYYSVNVPIQDGIQDEKYYHICERSQVWSACYVKAPLSPRVPGRLPDPNISPICWPNIKFL
;
A
#
# COMPACT_ATOMS: atom_id res chain seq x y z
N MET A 1 -4.30 16.61 37.76
CA MET A 1 -4.55 15.36 38.51
C MET A 1 -5.80 14.70 37.94
N HIS A 2 -5.64 13.62 37.18
CA HIS A 2 -6.55 12.47 37.11
C HIS A 2 -5.86 11.43 36.22
N SER A 3 -5.21 10.48 36.88
CA SER A 3 -4.61 9.28 36.30
C SER A 3 -5.64 8.16 36.33
N PHE A 4 -5.77 7.42 35.23
CA PHE A 4 -6.50 6.15 35.22
C PHE A 4 -5.52 5.04 34.84
N SER A 5 -5.21 4.17 35.81
CA SER A 5 -4.59 2.87 35.58
C SER A 5 -5.67 1.83 35.32
N TRP A 6 -5.39 0.87 34.45
CA TRP A 6 -6.22 -0.32 34.27
C TRP A 6 -5.39 -1.56 34.63
N MET A 7 -5.82 -2.25 35.69
CA MET A 7 -5.50 -3.64 35.98
C MET A 7 -6.71 -4.48 35.56
N GLY A 8 -6.48 -5.57 34.82
CA GLY A 8 -7.51 -6.52 34.42
C GLY A 8 -7.01 -7.95 34.54
N ASN A 9 -7.55 -8.67 35.52
CA ASN A 9 -7.33 -10.09 35.81
C ASN A 9 -7.86 -11.01 34.68
N GLY A 10 -7.13 -12.08 34.41
CA GLY A 10 -7.60 -13.23 33.63
C GLY A 10 -8.31 -14.27 34.50
N ALA A 11 -9.41 -14.82 33.99
CA ALA A 11 -10.03 -16.05 34.48
C ALA A 11 -10.50 -16.90 33.29
N SER A 12 -10.44 -18.20 33.50
CA SER A 12 -10.26 -19.31 32.56
C SER A 12 -11.54 -19.88 31.92
N VAL A 13 -11.30 -20.62 30.84
CA VAL A 13 -12.21 -21.40 29.97
C VAL A 13 -12.60 -22.76 30.58
N SER A 14 -13.83 -23.25 30.34
CA SER A 14 -14.14 -24.70 30.25
C SER A 14 -15.53 -25.03 29.65
N GLY A 15 -15.58 -26.07 28.79
CA GLY A 15 -16.74 -26.95 28.48
C GLY A 15 -17.64 -26.54 27.29
N ASP A 16 -18.14 -27.39 26.40
CA ASP A 16 -18.15 -28.86 26.27
C ASP A 16 -18.48 -29.29 24.81
N LEU A 17 -18.10 -30.51 24.47
CA LEU A 17 -18.36 -31.25 23.22
C LEU A 17 -19.74 -31.94 23.25
N GLU A 18 -20.41 -32.07 22.10
CA GLU A 18 -21.34 -33.20 21.87
C GLU A 18 -21.43 -33.58 20.37
N GLU A 19 -21.26 -34.88 20.12
CA GLU A 19 -21.36 -35.58 18.83
C GLU A 19 -22.82 -35.88 18.46
N GLY A 20 -23.11 -35.99 17.16
CA GLY A 20 -24.40 -36.46 16.66
C GLY A 20 -24.34 -36.93 15.19
N MET A 21 -23.85 -38.15 14.98
CA MET A 21 -23.83 -38.87 13.70
C MET A 21 -25.20 -39.54 13.45
N LEU A 22 -25.75 -39.46 12.23
CA LEU A 22 -26.64 -40.50 11.68
C LEU A 22 -26.77 -40.39 10.15
N THR A 23 -26.63 -41.56 9.54
CA THR A 23 -26.52 -41.89 8.12
C THR A 23 -27.89 -42.08 7.45
N ARG A 24 -27.97 -41.92 6.12
CA ARG A 24 -28.71 -42.83 5.20
C ARG A 24 -28.52 -42.46 3.73
N GLU A 25 -27.99 -43.40 2.97
CA GLU A 25 -28.03 -43.47 1.51
C GLU A 25 -29.39 -44.04 1.04
N HIS A 26 -29.87 -43.64 -0.15
CA HIS A 26 -30.51 -44.55 -1.11
C HIS A 26 -30.55 -43.99 -2.56
N ARG A 27 -30.60 -44.95 -3.49
CA ARG A 27 -30.25 -44.95 -4.92
C ARG A 27 -31.22 -44.28 -5.91
N CYS A 28 -30.63 -43.72 -6.98
CA CYS A 28 -30.80 -43.95 -8.44
C CYS A 28 -32.21 -44.13 -9.09
N GLY A 29 -32.48 -43.32 -10.13
CA GLY A 29 -33.50 -43.54 -11.17
C GLY A 29 -33.36 -42.54 -12.33
N ARG A 30 -33.56 -42.98 -13.58
CA ARG A 30 -33.09 -42.40 -14.86
C ARG A 30 -34.02 -41.36 -15.54
N SER A 31 -33.36 -40.52 -16.36
CA SER A 31 -33.67 -40.01 -17.73
C SER A 31 -34.99 -39.32 -18.07
N GLN A 32 -34.90 -38.10 -18.62
CA GLN A 32 -35.49 -37.71 -19.91
C GLN A 32 -34.75 -36.50 -20.51
N GLU A 33 -34.46 -36.57 -21.82
CA GLU A 33 -33.86 -35.55 -22.68
C GLU A 33 -34.90 -34.50 -23.10
N GLN A 34 -34.51 -33.23 -23.22
CA GLN A 34 -35.11 -32.27 -24.16
C GLN A 34 -34.10 -31.14 -24.51
N GLU A 35 -34.08 -30.80 -25.80
CA GLU A 35 -33.08 -30.05 -26.57
C GLU A 35 -33.08 -28.50 -26.39
N PRO A 36 -32.08 -27.77 -26.95
CA PRO A 36 -31.62 -26.46 -26.44
C PRO A 36 -32.17 -25.23 -27.19
N GLU A 37 -32.25 -24.09 -26.47
CA GLU A 37 -32.52 -22.75 -27.01
C GLU A 37 -31.24 -22.05 -27.55
N PRO A 38 -31.31 -21.27 -28.65
CA PRO A 38 -30.14 -20.71 -29.33
C PRO A 38 -29.85 -19.24 -28.95
N GLY A 39 -28.57 -18.85 -28.98
CA GLY A 39 -28.21 -17.43 -29.23
C GLY A 39 -27.08 -16.83 -28.38
N LEU A 40 -25.84 -17.28 -28.57
CA LEU A 40 -24.65 -16.49 -28.25
C LEU A 40 -23.89 -16.19 -29.55
N ARG A 41 -23.74 -14.89 -29.87
CA ARG A 41 -22.89 -14.43 -30.98
C ARG A 41 -21.40 -14.68 -30.65
N PRO A 42 -20.54 -14.88 -31.67
CA PRO A 42 -19.24 -15.52 -31.48
C PRO A 42 -18.19 -14.56 -30.90
N LYS A 43 -17.36 -15.08 -29.99
CA LYS A 43 -16.03 -14.52 -29.73
C LYS A 43 -15.22 -14.61 -31.03
N THR A 44 -14.57 -13.51 -31.41
CA THR A 44 -13.64 -13.41 -32.54
C THR A 44 -12.65 -14.57 -32.52
N ALA A 45 -12.68 -15.41 -33.56
CA ALA A 45 -11.77 -16.53 -33.74
C ALA A 45 -10.33 -16.02 -33.97
N ARG A 46 -9.39 -16.47 -33.12
CA ARG A 46 -7.95 -16.31 -33.36
C ARG A 46 -7.55 -17.17 -34.56
N SER A 47 -6.82 -16.62 -35.52
CA SER A 47 -6.33 -17.34 -36.69
C SER A 47 -5.17 -18.28 -36.31
N GLY A 48 -5.47 -19.53 -35.97
CA GLY A 48 -4.47 -20.60 -35.82
C GLY A 48 -4.21 -21.31 -37.17
N ARG A 49 -2.96 -21.70 -37.43
CA ARG A 49 -2.57 -22.48 -38.61
C ARG A 49 -2.88 -23.95 -38.35
N TRP A 50 -3.67 -24.57 -39.22
CA TRP A 50 -4.01 -26.00 -39.13
C TRP A 50 -3.11 -26.81 -40.05
N LEU A 51 -2.45 -27.83 -39.52
CA LEU A 51 -1.66 -28.78 -40.30
C LEU A 51 -2.34 -30.16 -40.31
N ARG A 52 -2.32 -30.81 -41.47
CA ARG A 52 -2.96 -32.11 -41.69
C ARG A 52 -1.91 -33.20 -41.86
N ASN A 53 -1.86 -34.15 -40.93
CA ASN A 53 -1.12 -35.40 -41.06
C ASN A 53 -2.10 -36.57 -41.11
N GLY A 54 -2.51 -36.96 -42.32
CA GLY A 54 -3.51 -38.01 -42.54
C GLY A 54 -4.93 -37.61 -42.13
N TRP A 55 -5.59 -38.43 -41.31
CA TRP A 55 -7.00 -38.26 -40.88
C TRP A 55 -7.16 -37.54 -39.53
N LYS A 56 -6.06 -37.04 -38.93
CA LYS A 56 -6.10 -36.28 -37.67
C LYS A 56 -5.76 -34.81 -37.91
N TRP A 57 -6.58 -33.93 -37.34
CA TRP A 57 -6.35 -32.48 -37.27
C TRP A 57 -5.71 -32.14 -35.92
N LYS A 58 -4.64 -31.36 -35.93
CA LYS A 58 -3.99 -30.83 -34.72
C LYS A 58 -3.83 -29.32 -34.90
N MET A 59 -4.28 -28.52 -33.92
CA MET A 59 -3.91 -27.11 -33.88
C MET A 59 -2.46 -27.01 -33.43
N GLU A 60 -1.65 -26.22 -34.15
CA GLU A 60 -0.48 -25.62 -33.52
C GLU A 60 -1.01 -24.54 -32.56
N GLU A 61 -0.85 -24.78 -31.25
CA GLU A 61 -0.88 -23.67 -30.31
C GLU A 61 0.28 -22.74 -30.70
N PRO A 62 0.06 -21.41 -30.78
CA PRO A 62 1.16 -20.51 -31.01
C PRO A 62 2.17 -20.73 -29.88
N GLU A 63 3.41 -21.05 -30.21
CA GLU A 63 4.50 -20.90 -29.25
C GLU A 63 4.48 -19.43 -28.81
N GLU A 64 4.02 -19.18 -27.59
CA GLU A 64 4.31 -17.94 -26.88
C GLU A 64 5.82 -17.73 -27.02
N PRO A 65 6.30 -16.59 -27.55
CA PRO A 65 7.72 -16.37 -27.65
C PRO A 65 8.28 -16.52 -26.24
N ALA A 66 9.20 -17.47 -26.04
CA ALA A 66 9.84 -17.69 -24.76
C ALA A 66 10.29 -16.33 -24.21
N ASP A 67 9.62 -15.86 -23.15
CA ASP A 67 9.96 -14.60 -22.49
C ASP A 67 11.31 -14.81 -21.80
N SER A 68 12.37 -14.64 -22.59
CA SER A 68 13.76 -14.64 -22.15
C SER A 68 14.11 -13.34 -21.41
N ARG A 69 13.11 -12.57 -20.97
CA ARG A 69 13.31 -11.56 -19.93
C ARG A 69 13.55 -12.29 -18.62
N GLN A 70 14.82 -12.55 -18.31
CA GLN A 70 15.23 -12.81 -16.94
C GLN A 70 14.56 -11.75 -16.05
N SER A 71 13.69 -12.21 -15.15
CA SER A 71 13.04 -11.33 -14.18
C SER A 71 14.12 -10.56 -13.44
N LEU A 72 14.10 -9.24 -13.54
CA LEU A 72 15.07 -8.41 -12.82
C LEU A 72 14.91 -8.70 -11.33
N PRO A 73 16.00 -9.01 -10.59
CA PRO A 73 15.90 -9.27 -9.16
C PRO A 73 15.34 -8.02 -8.45
N PRO A 74 14.52 -8.20 -7.39
CA PRO A 74 14.11 -7.09 -6.53
C PRO A 74 15.32 -6.34 -5.99
N VAL A 75 15.21 -5.02 -5.87
CA VAL A 75 16.16 -4.23 -5.09
C VAL A 75 15.77 -4.32 -3.63
N TYR A 76 16.75 -4.55 -2.76
CA TYR A 76 16.59 -4.51 -1.31
C TYR A 76 17.47 -3.40 -0.74
N ILE A 77 16.83 -2.38 -0.15
CA ILE A 77 17.53 -1.24 0.44
C ILE A 77 18.10 -1.65 1.79
N TYR A 78 19.43 -1.68 1.86
CA TYR A 78 20.12 -2.15 3.05
C TYR A 78 21.55 -1.65 3.10
N SER A 79 21.97 -1.24 4.30
CA SER A 79 23.37 -1.26 4.74
C SER A 79 23.40 -1.45 6.26
N PRO A 80 24.53 -1.92 6.83
CA PRO A 80 24.67 -2.06 8.29
C PRO A 80 24.42 -0.74 9.03
N GLU A 81 24.89 0.38 8.46
CA GLU A 81 24.70 1.71 9.04
C GLU A 81 23.23 2.13 9.04
N TYR A 82 22.50 1.83 7.96
CA TYR A 82 21.07 2.12 7.87
C TYR A 82 20.26 1.32 8.89
N VAL A 83 20.56 0.03 9.06
CA VAL A 83 19.90 -0.81 10.06
C VAL A 83 20.20 -0.31 11.47
N SER A 84 21.46 0.01 11.78
CA SER A 84 21.83 0.58 13.08
C SER A 84 21.12 1.91 13.35
N MET A 85 20.92 2.74 12.34
CA MET A 85 20.16 3.99 12.46
C MET A 85 18.67 3.69 12.70
N CYS A 86 18.08 2.73 11.99
CA CYS A 86 16.66 2.39 12.16
C CYS A 86 16.36 1.79 13.54
N ASP A 87 17.32 1.09 14.14
CA ASP A 87 17.18 0.48 15.46
C ASP A 87 17.35 1.47 16.62
N SER A 88 17.74 2.72 16.35
CA SER A 88 17.89 3.76 17.37
C SER A 88 16.53 4.30 17.88
N LEU A 89 15.44 4.10 17.12
CA LEU A 89 14.11 4.55 17.51
C LEU A 89 13.59 3.75 18.71
N ALA A 90 13.44 4.42 19.86
CA ALA A 90 13.10 3.80 21.13
C ALA A 90 11.76 3.03 21.14
N LYS A 91 10.78 3.46 20.33
CA LYS A 91 9.44 2.85 20.28
C LYS A 91 9.42 1.52 19.53
N VAL A 92 10.41 1.25 18.68
CA VAL A 92 10.47 0.04 17.85
C VAL A 92 11.88 -0.58 17.91
N PRO A 93 12.35 -0.98 19.10
CA PRO A 93 13.75 -1.31 19.31
C PRO A 93 14.15 -2.56 18.53
N LYS A 94 15.28 -2.50 17.83
CA LYS A 94 15.93 -3.63 17.13
C LYS A 94 15.10 -4.31 16.03
N ARG A 95 13.96 -3.73 15.62
CA ARG A 95 13.09 -4.34 14.60
C ARG A 95 13.82 -4.46 13.26
N ALA A 96 14.62 -3.47 12.86
CA ALA A 96 15.31 -3.50 11.58
C ALA A 96 16.37 -4.61 11.55
N SER A 97 17.14 -4.77 12.64
CA SER A 97 18.07 -5.91 12.78
C SER A 97 17.36 -7.26 12.75
N MET A 98 16.22 -7.40 13.44
CA MET A 98 15.46 -8.65 13.45
C MET A 98 14.94 -9.01 12.06
N VAL A 99 14.37 -8.05 11.34
CA VAL A 99 13.88 -8.25 9.98
C VAL A 99 15.03 -8.63 9.04
N HIS A 100 16.13 -7.87 9.08
CA HIS A 100 17.29 -8.14 8.22
C HIS A 100 17.92 -9.51 8.50
N SER A 101 18.18 -9.83 9.77
CA SER A 101 18.82 -11.09 10.15
C SER A 101 17.97 -12.31 9.79
N LEU A 102 16.64 -12.21 9.83
CA LEU A 102 15.76 -13.29 9.38
C LEU A 102 15.78 -13.45 7.85
N ILE A 103 15.73 -12.34 7.10
CA ILE A 103 15.92 -12.34 5.62
C ILE A 103 17.28 -12.96 5.25
N GLU A 104 18.31 -12.67 6.04
CA GLU A 104 19.65 -13.21 5.87
C GLU A 104 19.70 -14.72 6.15
N ALA A 105 19.10 -15.16 7.26
CA ALA A 105 19.04 -16.56 7.67
C ALA A 105 18.35 -17.46 6.64
N TYR A 106 17.31 -16.95 5.96
CA TYR A 106 16.66 -17.65 4.85
C TYR A 106 17.38 -17.48 3.49
N ALA A 107 18.52 -16.80 3.47
CA ALA A 107 19.31 -16.50 2.28
C ALA A 107 18.55 -15.74 1.16
N LEU A 108 17.44 -15.06 1.50
CA LEU A 108 16.63 -14.32 0.53
C LEU A 108 17.38 -13.12 -0.05
N HIS A 109 18.24 -12.47 0.75
CA HIS A 109 19.11 -11.39 0.28
C HIS A 109 19.99 -11.78 -0.91
N LYS A 110 20.36 -13.06 -1.06
CA LYS A 110 21.17 -13.56 -2.20
C LYS A 110 20.40 -13.56 -3.52
N GLN A 111 19.07 -13.48 -3.46
CA GLN A 111 18.16 -13.43 -4.60
C GLN A 111 17.74 -11.99 -4.94
N MET A 112 18.25 -11.00 -4.18
CA MET A 112 17.95 -9.59 -4.33
C MET A 112 19.21 -8.80 -4.65
N ARG A 113 19.04 -7.64 -5.28
CA ARG A 113 20.11 -6.66 -5.44
C ARG A 113 20.14 -5.75 -4.21
N ILE A 114 21.14 -5.91 -3.36
CA ILE A 114 21.35 -5.01 -2.23
C ILE A 114 21.80 -3.64 -2.75
N VAL A 115 21.11 -2.58 -2.33
CA VAL A 115 21.47 -1.19 -2.64
C VAL A 115 21.58 -0.42 -1.33
N LYS A 116 22.73 0.22 -1.12
CA LYS A 116 22.95 1.10 0.04
C LYS A 116 22.10 2.36 -0.10
N PRO A 117 21.28 2.72 0.90
CA PRO A 117 20.51 3.96 0.86
C PRO A 117 21.40 5.19 0.92
N LYS A 118 20.96 6.26 0.28
CA LYS A 118 21.46 7.62 0.53
C LYS A 118 20.67 8.22 1.68
N VAL A 119 21.27 9.13 2.43
CA VAL A 119 20.56 9.98 3.40
C VAL A 119 19.87 11.10 2.61
N ALA A 120 18.60 11.38 2.91
CA ALA A 120 17.89 12.47 2.25
C ALA A 120 18.50 13.81 2.62
N SER A 121 18.68 14.68 1.62
CA SER A 121 19.03 16.07 1.90
C SER A 121 17.82 16.83 2.45
N MET A 122 18.07 17.96 3.12
CA MET A 122 17.01 18.89 3.53
C MET A 122 16.11 19.29 2.34
N GLU A 123 16.72 19.56 1.18
CA GLU A 123 16.01 19.89 -0.06
C GLU A 123 15.07 18.75 -0.52
N GLU A 124 15.51 17.50 -0.43
CA GLU A 124 14.68 16.35 -0.78
C GLU A 124 13.50 16.19 0.17
N MET A 125 13.72 16.37 1.49
CA MET A 125 12.66 16.32 2.50
C MET A 125 11.65 17.47 2.33
N ALA A 126 12.15 18.66 1.97
CA ALA A 126 11.35 19.86 1.72
C ALA A 126 10.48 19.80 0.44
N THR A 127 10.58 18.71 -0.33
CA THR A 127 9.62 18.48 -1.43
C THR A 127 8.20 18.20 -0.93
N PHE A 128 8.04 17.85 0.34
CA PHE A 128 6.73 17.70 1.00
C PHE A 128 6.67 18.49 2.31
N HIS A 129 7.66 18.33 3.18
CA HIS A 129 7.65 18.95 4.48
C HIS A 129 7.97 20.44 4.41
N THR A 130 7.43 21.23 5.34
CA THR A 130 7.74 22.66 5.39
C THR A 130 9.15 22.91 5.91
N ASP A 131 9.81 23.96 5.40
CA ASP A 131 11.14 24.35 5.87
C ASP A 131 11.17 24.59 7.38
N ALA A 132 10.12 25.22 7.92
CA ALA A 132 9.99 25.52 9.35
C ALA A 132 9.95 24.24 10.20
N TYR A 133 9.14 23.26 9.79
CA TYR A 133 9.07 21.96 10.48
C TYR A 133 10.40 21.22 10.44
N LEU A 134 11.07 21.17 9.29
CA LEU A 134 12.35 20.47 9.17
C LEU A 134 13.48 21.15 9.95
N GLN A 135 13.49 22.48 10.01
CA GLN A 135 14.42 23.24 10.85
C GLN A 135 14.18 22.96 12.33
N HIS A 136 12.91 22.92 12.77
CA HIS A 136 12.56 22.56 14.14
C HIS A 136 12.99 21.14 14.48
N LEU A 137 12.70 20.18 13.61
CA LEU A 137 13.09 18.78 13.79
C LEU A 137 14.62 18.63 13.89
N GLN A 138 15.37 19.37 13.08
CA GLN A 138 16.84 19.41 13.14
C GLN A 138 17.35 20.00 14.46
N LYS A 139 16.75 21.10 14.94
CA LYS A 139 17.10 21.72 16.22
C LYS A 139 16.89 20.75 17.38
N VAL A 140 15.69 20.17 17.49
CA VAL A 140 15.36 19.18 18.54
C VAL A 140 16.30 17.97 18.47
N SER A 141 16.65 17.52 17.27
CA SER A 141 17.57 16.41 17.09
C SER A 141 19.00 16.68 17.57
N GLN A 142 19.43 17.95 17.66
CA GLN A 142 20.78 18.35 18.08
C GLN A 142 20.85 18.76 19.55
N GLU A 143 19.83 19.47 20.02
CA GLU A 143 19.82 20.13 21.32
C GLU A 143 18.95 19.39 22.36
N GLY A 144 18.15 18.41 21.92
CA GLY A 144 17.08 17.83 22.73
C GLY A 144 15.84 18.73 22.77
N ASP A 145 14.83 18.32 23.54
CA ASP A 145 13.64 19.15 23.79
C ASP A 145 13.86 19.99 25.04
N ASP A 146 14.05 21.31 24.87
CA ASP A 146 14.11 22.28 25.98
C ASP A 146 12.70 22.78 26.34
N ASP A 147 11.71 21.87 26.36
CA ASP A 147 10.27 22.18 26.44
C ASP A 147 9.85 23.28 25.44
N HIS A 148 10.33 23.18 24.19
CA HIS A 148 10.07 24.23 23.21
C HIS A 148 8.56 24.26 22.90
N PRO A 149 7.87 25.42 23.00
CA PRO A 149 6.42 25.48 22.81
C PRO A 149 5.98 24.92 21.44
N ASP A 150 6.78 25.20 20.41
CA ASP A 150 6.55 24.71 19.05
C ASP A 150 6.64 23.17 18.93
N SER A 151 7.32 22.45 19.83
CA SER A 151 7.40 20.98 19.78
C SER A 151 6.00 20.35 19.81
N ILE A 152 5.09 20.88 20.64
CA ILE A 152 3.70 20.42 20.71
C ILE A 152 2.95 20.76 19.42
N GLU A 153 3.16 21.96 18.87
CA GLU A 153 2.52 22.39 17.62
C GLU A 153 2.97 21.56 16.41
N TYR A 154 4.23 21.11 16.42
CA TYR A 154 4.81 20.22 15.41
C TYR A 154 4.57 18.72 15.71
N GLY A 155 3.73 18.39 16.70
CA GLY A 155 3.33 17.01 17.01
C GLY A 155 4.38 16.16 17.72
N LEU A 156 5.42 16.79 18.28
CA LEU A 156 6.44 16.14 19.09
C LEU A 156 5.98 16.06 20.56
N GLY A 157 6.19 14.91 21.18
CA GLY A 157 5.79 14.65 22.56
C GLY A 157 5.51 13.16 22.83
N TYR A 158 4.26 12.82 23.12
CA TYR A 158 3.87 11.49 23.64
C TYR A 158 4.18 10.33 22.67
N ASP A 159 3.60 10.39 21.47
CA ASP A 159 3.76 9.34 20.45
C ASP A 159 4.99 9.57 19.59
N CYS A 160 5.41 10.83 19.39
CA CYS A 160 6.63 11.20 18.69
C CYS A 160 7.61 11.89 19.65
N PRO A 161 8.33 11.16 20.52
CA PRO A 161 9.29 11.75 21.45
C PRO A 161 10.28 12.71 20.78
N ALA A 162 10.45 13.88 21.36
CA ALA A 162 11.47 14.84 20.98
C ALA A 162 12.81 14.39 21.58
N THR A 163 13.58 13.61 20.83
CA THR A 163 14.87 13.05 21.29
C THR A 163 16.01 13.42 20.35
N GLU A 164 17.23 13.36 20.86
CA GLU A 164 18.43 13.51 20.03
C GLU A 164 18.45 12.48 18.90
N GLY A 165 18.93 12.87 17.73
CA GLY A 165 19.09 12.01 16.55
C GLY A 165 17.83 11.75 15.71
N ILE A 166 16.65 12.29 16.07
CA ILE A 166 15.40 12.07 15.30
C ILE A 166 15.46 12.60 13.86
N PHE A 167 16.21 13.68 13.60
CA PHE A 167 16.38 14.22 12.26
C PHE A 167 17.24 13.29 11.39
N ASP A 168 18.34 12.77 11.94
CA ASP A 168 19.21 11.83 11.23
C ASP A 168 18.47 10.52 10.93
N TYR A 169 17.66 10.04 11.88
CA TYR A 169 16.75 8.92 11.68
C TYR A 169 15.77 9.19 10.53
N ALA A 170 15.04 10.32 10.58
CA ALA A 170 14.07 10.70 9.57
C ALA A 170 14.71 10.84 8.18
N ALA A 171 15.87 11.47 8.09
CA ALA A 171 16.62 11.66 6.85
C ALA A 171 17.14 10.32 6.28
N ALA A 172 17.58 9.40 7.14
CA ALA A 172 18.00 8.07 6.70
C ALA A 172 16.83 7.27 6.12
N VAL A 173 15.66 7.28 6.78
CA VAL A 173 14.47 6.56 6.32
C VAL A 173 13.89 7.19 5.04
N GLY A 174 13.74 8.52 5.01
CA GLY A 174 13.31 9.25 3.82
C GLY A 174 14.23 8.99 2.63
N GLY A 175 15.55 9.03 2.86
CA GLY A 175 16.56 8.79 1.84
C GLY A 175 16.56 7.35 1.31
N ALA A 176 16.28 6.38 2.17
CA ALA A 176 16.13 4.97 1.79
C ALA A 176 14.93 4.75 0.85
N THR A 177 13.77 5.31 1.16
CA THR A 177 12.58 5.21 0.30
C THR A 177 12.76 6.00 -1.01
N ILE A 178 13.40 7.16 -0.96
CA ILE A 178 13.81 7.91 -2.16
C ILE A 178 14.77 7.08 -3.02
N THR A 179 15.73 6.38 -2.42
CA THR A 179 16.67 5.52 -3.13
C THR A 179 15.94 4.36 -3.81
N ALA A 180 14.99 3.71 -3.12
CA ALA A 180 14.13 2.67 -3.70
C ALA A 180 13.35 3.19 -4.92
N ALA A 181 12.69 4.36 -4.77
CA ALA A 181 11.96 5.00 -5.85
C ALA A 181 12.88 5.37 -7.04
N GLN A 182 14.11 5.81 -6.77
CA GLN A 182 15.09 6.08 -7.82
C GLN A 182 15.48 4.80 -8.59
N CYS A 183 15.69 3.67 -7.91
CA CYS A 183 15.95 2.39 -8.56
C CYS A 183 14.82 1.97 -9.52
N LEU A 184 13.55 2.24 -9.15
CA LEU A 184 12.39 1.99 -10.01
C LEU A 184 12.37 2.93 -11.23
N ILE A 185 12.66 4.21 -11.03
CA ILE A 185 12.75 5.21 -12.11
C ILE A 185 13.84 4.82 -13.11
N ASP A 186 15.01 4.40 -12.62
CA ASP A 186 16.15 4.02 -13.45
C ASP A 186 15.93 2.69 -14.18
N GLY A 187 14.85 1.97 -13.86
CA GLY A 187 14.55 0.65 -14.43
C GLY A 187 15.49 -0.45 -13.93
N MET A 188 16.19 -0.21 -12.81
CA MET A 188 17.10 -1.17 -12.18
C MET A 188 16.37 -2.43 -11.71
N CYS A 189 15.12 -2.27 -11.28
CA CYS A 189 14.24 -3.34 -10.83
C CYS A 189 12.78 -3.04 -11.20
N LYS A 190 11.90 -4.00 -10.92
CA LYS A 190 10.45 -3.80 -10.88
C LYS A 190 9.91 -3.68 -9.46
N VAL A 191 10.57 -4.33 -8.52
CA VAL A 191 10.27 -4.27 -7.09
C VAL A 191 11.47 -3.65 -6.38
N ALA A 192 11.24 -2.69 -5.49
CA ALA A 192 12.25 -2.14 -4.60
C ALA A 192 11.72 -2.14 -3.16
N ILE A 193 12.47 -2.71 -2.24
CA ILE A 193 12.01 -3.03 -0.88
C ILE A 193 12.79 -2.19 0.13
N ASN A 194 12.08 -1.37 0.91
CA ASN A 194 12.58 -0.72 2.11
C ASN A 194 11.68 -1.08 3.30
N TRP A 195 12.03 -2.11 4.06
CA TRP A 195 11.22 -2.57 5.20
C TRP A 195 11.18 -1.60 6.39
N SER A 196 12.13 -0.67 6.48
CA SER A 196 12.23 0.28 7.58
C SER A 196 11.50 1.61 7.30
N GLY A 197 10.95 1.79 6.10
CA GLY A 197 10.08 2.91 5.74
C GLY A 197 8.60 2.63 6.02
N GLY A 198 7.73 3.44 5.41
CA GLY A 198 6.27 3.31 5.54
C GLY A 198 5.67 4.16 6.67
N TRP A 199 6.33 5.24 7.08
CA TRP A 199 5.88 6.13 8.16
C TRP A 199 4.80 7.09 7.66
N HIS A 200 3.58 6.55 7.53
CA HIS A 200 2.48 7.13 6.75
C HIS A 200 1.68 8.24 7.44
N HIS A 201 1.84 8.47 8.75
CA HIS A 201 1.03 9.44 9.51
C HIS A 201 1.57 10.87 9.48
N ALA A 202 2.86 11.05 9.20
CA ALA A 202 3.49 12.37 9.22
C ALA A 202 2.81 13.31 8.22
N LYS A 203 2.47 14.51 8.69
CA LYS A 203 1.88 15.59 7.87
C LYS A 203 2.98 16.46 7.30
N LYS A 204 2.62 17.47 6.49
CA LYS A 204 3.60 18.40 5.90
C LYS A 204 4.39 19.17 6.98
N ASP A 205 3.76 19.45 8.11
CA ASP A 205 4.25 20.30 9.19
C ASP A 205 3.98 19.69 10.58
N GLU A 206 3.78 18.38 10.68
CA GLU A 206 3.48 17.74 11.96
C GLU A 206 3.96 16.29 11.99
N ALA A 207 4.64 15.90 13.07
CA ALA A 207 4.91 14.52 13.40
C ALA A 207 3.64 13.87 13.98
N SER A 208 3.36 12.62 13.64
CA SER A 208 2.16 11.95 14.16
C SER A 208 2.34 10.44 14.19
N GLY A 209 1.84 9.75 15.22
CA GLY A 209 1.83 8.28 15.30
C GLY A 209 3.19 7.64 15.00
N PHE A 210 4.25 8.07 15.71
CA PHE A 210 5.65 7.63 15.53
C PHE A 210 6.32 8.11 14.22
N CYS A 211 5.61 8.82 13.34
CA CYS A 211 6.10 9.26 12.05
C CYS A 211 6.60 10.71 12.14
N TYR A 212 7.92 10.91 12.06
CA TYR A 212 8.54 12.25 12.01
C TYR A 212 8.68 12.77 10.58
N LEU A 213 8.68 11.90 9.59
CA LEU A 213 8.81 12.26 8.18
C LEU A 213 8.04 11.24 7.34
N ASN A 214 7.32 11.72 6.33
CA ASN A 214 6.50 10.86 5.47
C ASN A 214 7.31 10.34 4.29
N ASP A 215 8.07 9.28 4.50
CA ASP A 215 8.92 8.71 3.46
C ASP A 215 8.11 8.14 2.29
N ALA A 216 6.89 7.67 2.55
CA ALA A 216 5.95 7.22 1.51
C ALA A 216 5.60 8.37 0.54
N VAL A 217 5.26 9.56 1.05
CA VAL A 217 5.00 10.74 0.23
C VAL A 217 6.24 11.13 -0.58
N LEU A 218 7.42 11.16 0.04
CA LEU A 218 8.68 11.46 -0.68
C LEU A 218 8.96 10.44 -1.79
N GLY A 219 8.71 9.16 -1.54
CA GLY A 219 8.80 8.08 -2.52
C GLY A 219 7.84 8.29 -3.70
N ILE A 220 6.59 8.63 -3.43
CA ILE A 220 5.58 8.92 -4.45
C ILE A 220 5.98 10.15 -5.29
N LEU A 221 6.40 11.24 -4.65
CA LEU A 221 6.88 12.45 -5.35
C LEU A 221 8.10 12.15 -6.22
N ARG A 222 9.01 11.30 -5.75
CA ARG A 222 10.14 10.81 -6.56
C ARG A 222 9.62 10.05 -7.78
N LEU A 223 8.76 9.05 -7.61
CA LEU A 223 8.19 8.24 -8.70
C LEU A 223 7.43 9.09 -9.74
N ARG A 224 6.72 10.13 -9.29
CA ARG A 224 5.97 11.06 -10.16
C ARG A 224 6.85 11.81 -11.18
N ARG A 225 8.18 11.84 -11.00
CA ARG A 225 9.12 12.36 -12.00
C ARG A 225 9.13 11.55 -13.30
N LYS A 226 8.73 10.27 -13.28
CA LYS A 226 8.67 9.39 -14.46
C LYS A 226 7.29 8.83 -14.76
N PHE A 227 6.53 8.47 -13.72
CA PHE A 227 5.24 7.80 -13.89
C PHE A 227 4.10 8.80 -13.71
N ASP A 228 3.21 8.93 -14.73
CA ASP A 228 2.11 9.92 -14.73
C ASP A 228 1.13 9.72 -13.57
N ARG A 229 0.89 8.46 -13.18
CA ARG A 229 -0.03 8.12 -12.10
C ARG A 229 0.57 7.07 -11.19
N ILE A 230 0.34 7.25 -9.89
CA ILE A 230 0.79 6.34 -8.83
C ILE A 230 -0.43 5.83 -8.08
N LEU A 231 -0.43 4.55 -7.77
CA LEU A 231 -1.36 3.95 -6.81
C LEU A 231 -0.57 3.68 -5.52
N TYR A 232 -1.09 4.18 -4.41
CA TYR A 232 -0.61 3.89 -3.07
C TYR A 232 -1.62 2.95 -2.40
N VAL A 233 -1.16 1.78 -1.97
CA VAL A 233 -1.98 0.81 -1.24
C VAL A 233 -1.38 0.68 0.16
N ASP A 234 -2.24 0.88 1.15
CA ASP A 234 -1.91 0.83 2.56
C ASP A 234 -2.68 -0.31 3.23
N LEU A 235 -1.92 -1.23 3.82
CA LEU A 235 -2.41 -2.41 4.52
C LEU A 235 -1.99 -2.39 6.00
N ASP A 236 -1.51 -1.24 6.51
CA ASP A 236 -1.31 -1.07 7.94
C ASP A 236 -2.65 -1.17 8.69
N LEU A 237 -2.59 -1.49 9.98
CA LEU A 237 -3.79 -1.51 10.82
C LEU A 237 -4.44 -0.13 10.92
N HIS A 238 -3.64 0.94 10.90
CA HIS A 238 -4.09 2.32 11.01
C HIS A 238 -4.35 2.93 9.63
N HIS A 239 -5.24 3.91 9.57
CA HIS A 239 -5.49 4.65 8.34
C HIS A 239 -4.23 5.42 7.92
N GLY A 240 -3.83 5.28 6.66
CA GLY A 240 -2.73 6.01 6.01
C GLY A 240 -3.01 7.50 5.74
N ASP A 241 -3.46 8.18 6.77
CA ASP A 241 -4.02 9.53 6.73
C ASP A 241 -3.04 10.60 6.24
N GLY A 242 -1.75 10.54 6.60
CA GLY A 242 -0.75 11.50 6.14
C GLY A 242 -0.48 11.42 4.63
N VAL A 243 -0.49 10.21 4.07
CA VAL A 243 -0.36 10.00 2.61
C VAL A 243 -1.64 10.40 1.89
N GLU A 244 -2.81 10.07 2.45
CA GLU A 244 -4.10 10.50 1.92
C GLU A 244 -4.21 12.03 1.88
N ASP A 245 -3.93 12.72 2.99
CA ASP A 245 -3.99 14.19 3.07
C ASP A 245 -3.08 14.85 2.03
N ALA A 246 -1.85 14.36 1.90
CA ALA A 246 -0.86 14.88 0.95
C ALA A 246 -1.33 14.84 -0.51
N PHE A 247 -2.21 13.89 -0.86
CA PHE A 247 -2.67 13.69 -2.23
C PHE A 247 -4.19 13.85 -2.43
N SER A 248 -4.92 14.22 -1.38
CA SER A 248 -6.38 14.35 -1.35
C SER A 248 -6.96 15.26 -2.44
N PHE A 249 -6.19 16.24 -2.94
CA PHE A 249 -6.61 17.20 -3.97
C PHE A 249 -6.17 16.85 -5.40
N THR A 250 -5.49 15.73 -5.64
CA THR A 250 -4.97 15.35 -6.97
C THR A 250 -5.56 14.04 -7.50
N SER A 251 -5.77 13.98 -8.82
CA SER A 251 -6.17 12.74 -9.51
C SER A 251 -4.95 11.93 -10.00
N LYS A 252 -3.74 12.39 -9.69
CA LYS A 252 -2.48 11.77 -10.17
C LYS A 252 -1.92 10.74 -9.21
N VAL A 253 -2.40 10.73 -7.98
CA VAL A 253 -2.10 9.70 -6.98
C VAL A 253 -3.43 9.23 -6.44
N MET A 254 -3.65 7.92 -6.44
CA MET A 254 -4.78 7.30 -5.77
C MET A 254 -4.30 6.66 -4.48
N THR A 255 -4.94 6.97 -3.36
CA THR A 255 -4.67 6.33 -2.06
C THR A 255 -5.76 5.30 -1.78
N VAL A 256 -5.35 4.12 -1.32
CA VAL A 256 -6.26 3.06 -0.92
C VAL A 256 -5.82 2.50 0.42
N SER A 257 -6.65 2.59 1.44
CA SER A 257 -6.31 2.14 2.79
C SER A 257 -7.35 1.17 3.33
N LEU A 258 -6.89 0.01 3.83
CA LEU A 258 -7.69 -0.97 4.55
C LEU A 258 -7.25 -0.96 6.01
N HIS A 259 -8.07 -0.41 6.91
CA HIS A 259 -7.65 -0.14 8.28
C HIS A 259 -8.78 -0.38 9.28
N LYS A 260 -8.44 -0.50 10.56
CA LYS A 260 -9.42 -0.52 11.62
C LYS A 260 -10.06 0.86 11.75
N PHE A 261 -11.39 0.91 11.82
CA PHE A 261 -12.15 2.15 12.02
C PHE A 261 -13.19 1.95 13.12
N SER A 262 -12.99 2.61 14.26
CA SER A 262 -13.85 2.55 15.43
C SER A 262 -13.71 3.84 16.23
N PRO A 263 -14.76 4.30 16.95
CA PRO A 263 -14.63 5.42 17.88
C PRO A 263 -13.45 5.22 18.84
N GLY A 264 -12.57 6.22 18.92
CA GLY A 264 -11.38 6.21 19.77
C GLY A 264 -10.17 5.44 19.23
N PHE A 265 -10.26 4.83 18.04
CA PHE A 265 -9.10 4.20 17.39
C PHE A 265 -8.32 5.23 16.55
N PHE A 266 -7.00 5.27 16.71
CA PHE A 266 -6.12 6.20 16.00
C PHE A 266 -6.09 5.90 14.48
N PRO A 267 -6.03 6.90 13.57
CA PRO A 267 -6.04 8.35 13.82
C PRO A 267 -7.46 8.95 13.90
N GLY A 268 -8.51 8.13 13.76
CA GLY A 268 -9.91 8.57 13.82
C GLY A 268 -10.51 9.07 12.50
N THR A 269 -9.75 9.01 11.40
CA THR A 269 -10.17 9.32 10.02
C THR A 269 -10.25 8.04 9.17
N GLY A 270 -10.70 8.14 7.91
CA GLY A 270 -10.75 7.01 6.98
C GLY A 270 -12.12 6.32 6.95
N ASP A 271 -13.21 7.06 7.20
CA ASP A 271 -14.54 6.50 6.95
C ASP A 271 -14.69 6.17 5.46
N VAL A 272 -15.56 5.24 5.10
CA VAL A 272 -15.87 4.95 3.69
C VAL A 272 -16.37 6.18 2.92
N SER A 273 -16.90 7.20 3.62
CA SER A 273 -17.28 8.49 3.02
C SER A 273 -16.12 9.43 2.69
N ASP A 274 -14.92 9.17 3.21
CA ASP A 274 -13.71 9.95 2.97
C ASP A 274 -13.16 9.60 1.60
N VAL A 275 -13.53 10.40 0.60
CA VAL A 275 -13.26 10.12 -0.82
C VAL A 275 -12.33 11.14 -1.48
N GLY A 276 -11.62 11.96 -0.71
CA GLY A 276 -10.77 13.03 -1.24
C GLY A 276 -11.56 14.27 -1.70
N LEU A 277 -10.83 15.28 -2.14
CA LEU A 277 -11.32 16.66 -2.31
C LEU A 277 -10.99 17.22 -3.71
N GLY A 278 -11.80 18.16 -4.18
CA GLY A 278 -11.55 18.86 -5.45
C GLY A 278 -11.30 17.90 -6.63
N LYS A 279 -10.13 18.02 -7.28
CA LYS A 279 -9.73 17.12 -8.38
C LYS A 279 -9.38 15.70 -7.93
N GLY A 280 -9.07 15.51 -6.64
CA GLY A 280 -8.82 14.20 -6.04
C GLY A 280 -10.08 13.53 -5.48
N ARG A 281 -11.27 14.13 -5.64
CA ARG A 281 -12.52 13.46 -5.26
C ARG A 281 -12.67 12.15 -6.03
N TYR A 282 -12.94 11.07 -5.31
CA TYR A 282 -12.94 9.66 -5.71
C TYR A 282 -11.57 9.06 -6.05
N TYR A 283 -10.48 9.72 -5.65
CA TYR A 283 -9.11 9.19 -5.73
C TYR A 283 -8.53 8.82 -4.36
N SER A 284 -9.32 8.96 -3.29
CA SER A 284 -9.06 8.35 -1.98
C SER A 284 -10.11 7.26 -1.76
N VAL A 285 -9.66 6.05 -1.42
CA VAL A 285 -10.52 4.88 -1.21
C VAL A 285 -10.23 4.31 0.17
N ASN A 286 -11.23 4.40 1.04
CA ASN A 286 -11.12 3.93 2.41
C ASN A 286 -12.02 2.72 2.65
N VAL A 287 -11.45 1.70 3.29
CA VAL A 287 -12.13 0.45 3.62
C VAL A 287 -12.07 0.26 5.14
N PRO A 288 -13.05 0.82 5.88
CA PRO A 288 -13.11 0.70 7.33
C PRO A 288 -13.44 -0.74 7.74
N ILE A 289 -12.60 -1.32 8.58
CA ILE A 289 -12.69 -2.71 9.06
C ILE A 289 -12.86 -2.72 10.59
N GLN A 290 -13.56 -3.73 11.10
CA GLN A 290 -13.76 -3.96 12.53
C GLN A 290 -12.77 -4.99 13.08
N ASP A 291 -12.67 -5.07 14.41
CA ASP A 291 -11.81 -6.04 15.09
C ASP A 291 -12.07 -7.51 14.67
N GLY A 292 -11.01 -8.32 14.73
CA GLY A 292 -11.10 -9.77 14.56
C GLY A 292 -11.20 -10.25 13.11
N ILE A 293 -10.88 -9.41 12.12
CA ILE A 293 -10.74 -9.88 10.74
C ILE A 293 -9.61 -10.93 10.63
N GLN A 294 -9.82 -11.92 9.76
CA GLN A 294 -8.88 -13.02 9.49
C GLN A 294 -8.52 -13.05 8.00
N ASP A 295 -7.48 -13.79 7.66
CA ASP A 295 -6.85 -13.84 6.33
C ASP A 295 -7.85 -14.01 5.19
N GLU A 296 -8.76 -14.99 5.25
CA GLU A 296 -9.70 -15.26 4.14
C GLU A 296 -10.61 -14.06 3.86
N LYS A 297 -11.17 -13.46 4.93
CA LYS A 297 -12.07 -12.31 4.80
C LYS A 297 -11.30 -11.06 4.42
N TYR A 298 -10.10 -10.85 5.00
CA TYR A 298 -9.24 -9.72 4.66
C TYR A 298 -8.82 -9.79 3.19
N TYR A 299 -8.35 -10.95 2.72
CA TYR A 299 -7.96 -11.18 1.34
C TYR A 299 -9.13 -10.99 0.38
N HIS A 300 -10.30 -11.55 0.69
CA HIS A 300 -11.50 -11.39 -0.12
C HIS A 300 -11.92 -9.94 -0.24
N ILE A 301 -11.85 -9.18 0.85
CA ILE A 301 -12.06 -7.73 0.82
C ILE A 301 -10.96 -7.08 -0.01
N CYS A 302 -9.67 -7.35 0.22
CA CYS A 302 -8.58 -6.72 -0.55
C CYS A 302 -8.66 -7.01 -2.06
N GLU A 303 -9.08 -8.21 -2.45
CA GLU A 303 -9.25 -8.63 -3.83
C GLU A 303 -10.52 -8.04 -4.48
N ARG A 304 -11.65 -8.04 -3.76
CA ARG A 304 -12.95 -7.54 -4.28
C ARG A 304 -13.20 -6.08 -4.07
N SER A 305 -12.53 -5.49 -3.10
CA SER A 305 -12.63 -4.08 -2.76
C SER A 305 -12.54 -3.30 -4.05
N GLN A 306 -13.32 -2.23 -4.10
CA GLN A 306 -13.27 -1.28 -5.20
C GLN A 306 -11.84 -0.73 -5.43
N VAL A 307 -10.81 -1.07 -4.65
CA VAL A 307 -9.37 -0.94 -4.97
C VAL A 307 -9.10 -1.18 -6.47
N TRP A 308 -9.51 -2.34 -7.00
CA TRP A 308 -9.24 -2.68 -8.40
C TRP A 308 -10.33 -2.21 -9.35
N SER A 309 -11.57 -2.07 -8.88
CA SER A 309 -12.68 -1.59 -9.71
C SER A 309 -12.72 -0.06 -9.88
N ALA A 310 -12.22 0.72 -8.91
CA ALA A 310 -12.10 2.18 -8.92
C ALA A 310 -10.98 2.66 -9.85
N CYS A 311 -9.96 1.82 -10.04
CA CYS A 311 -9.06 1.92 -11.19
C CYS A 311 -9.79 1.79 -12.55
N TYR A 312 -11.08 1.45 -12.59
CA TYR A 312 -11.92 1.45 -13.80
C TYR A 312 -13.09 2.45 -13.74
N VAL A 313 -13.27 3.23 -12.66
CA VAL A 313 -14.42 4.14 -12.54
C VAL A 313 -14.16 5.47 -13.26
N LYS A 314 -15.05 5.79 -14.21
CA LYS A 314 -15.09 7.03 -14.99
C LYS A 314 -15.08 8.27 -14.09
N ALA A 315 -14.21 9.23 -14.39
CA ALA A 315 -14.33 10.59 -13.88
C ALA A 315 -15.74 11.16 -14.16
N PRO A 316 -16.39 11.87 -13.20
CA PRO A 316 -17.68 12.50 -13.47
C PRO A 316 -17.51 13.65 -14.48
N LEU A 317 -18.43 13.67 -15.43
CA LEU A 317 -18.54 14.68 -16.49
C LEU A 317 -18.60 16.10 -15.92
N SER A 318 -17.91 17.03 -16.59
CA SER A 318 -18.11 18.49 -16.53
C SER A 318 -19.60 18.88 -16.46
N PRO A 319 -19.98 20.00 -15.80
CA PRO A 319 -21.37 20.42 -15.65
C PRO A 319 -22.13 20.39 -16.97
N ARG A 320 -23.25 19.67 -16.97
CA ARG A 320 -24.10 19.41 -18.14
C ARG A 320 -24.52 20.74 -18.80
N VAL A 321 -24.15 20.92 -20.07
CA VAL A 321 -24.87 21.82 -20.97
C VAL A 321 -26.18 21.10 -21.37
N PRO A 322 -27.37 21.67 -21.11
CA PRO A 322 -28.63 21.03 -21.50
C PRO A 322 -28.70 20.86 -23.02
N GLY A 323 -28.97 19.64 -23.51
CA GLY A 323 -29.33 19.40 -24.91
C GLY A 323 -28.35 18.61 -25.78
N ARG A 324 -27.21 18.09 -25.26
CA ARG A 324 -26.39 17.10 -26.00
C ARG A 324 -26.71 15.68 -25.55
N LEU A 325 -27.07 14.82 -26.52
CA LEU A 325 -27.09 13.37 -26.33
C LEU A 325 -25.68 12.86 -26.03
N PRO A 326 -25.53 11.80 -25.22
CA PRO A 326 -24.22 11.24 -24.89
C PRO A 326 -23.52 10.73 -26.16
N ASP A 327 -22.26 11.10 -26.32
CA ASP A 327 -21.39 10.59 -27.39
C ASP A 327 -21.12 9.10 -27.15
N PRO A 328 -21.51 8.20 -28.08
CA PRO A 328 -21.32 6.75 -27.94
C PRO A 328 -19.86 6.30 -28.09
N ASN A 329 -18.91 7.20 -28.45
CA ASN A 329 -17.49 6.87 -28.66
C ASN A 329 -16.55 7.27 -27.50
N ILE A 330 -17.06 7.46 -26.28
CA ILE A 330 -16.21 7.73 -25.12
C ILE A 330 -15.65 6.43 -24.54
N SER A 331 -14.38 6.15 -24.86
CA SER A 331 -13.60 5.05 -24.30
C SER A 331 -13.55 5.11 -22.76
N PRO A 332 -13.64 3.96 -22.06
CA PRO A 332 -13.36 3.91 -20.63
C PRO A 332 -11.96 4.44 -20.35
N ILE A 333 -11.77 5.20 -19.27
CA ILE A 333 -10.45 5.31 -18.64
C ILE A 333 -10.23 3.95 -17.97
N CYS A 334 -9.91 2.95 -18.79
CA CYS A 334 -9.12 1.85 -18.29
C CYS A 334 -7.83 2.48 -17.75
N TRP A 335 -7.29 1.92 -16.67
CA TRP A 335 -5.86 1.95 -16.47
C TRP A 335 -5.30 0.73 -17.21
N PRO A 336 -5.22 0.70 -18.56
CA PRO A 336 -4.54 -0.40 -19.20
C PRO A 336 -3.09 -0.30 -18.72
N ASN A 337 -2.58 -1.39 -18.17
CA ASN A 337 -1.24 -1.49 -17.58
C ASN A 337 -1.10 -0.89 -16.18
N ILE A 338 -1.94 -1.28 -15.22
CA ILE A 338 -1.46 -1.37 -13.83
C ILE A 338 -0.39 -2.45 -13.83
N LYS A 339 0.86 -2.03 -13.95
CA LYS A 339 1.99 -2.87 -13.55
C LYS A 339 2.03 -2.80 -12.04
N PHE A 340 1.75 -3.93 -11.40
CA PHE A 340 2.12 -4.14 -10.01
C PHE A 340 3.65 -3.99 -9.92
N LEU A 341 4.11 -3.07 -9.06
CA LEU A 341 5.52 -2.85 -8.72
C LEU A 341 5.76 -3.41 -7.33
#